data_AF-A0A7J3LNB3-F1
#
_entry.id   AF-A0A7J3LNB3-F1
#
_cell.length_a   1.000
_cell.length_b   1.000
_cell.length_c   1.000
_cell.angle_alpha   90.00
_cell.angle_beta   90.00
_cell.angle_gamma   90.00
#
_symmetry.space_group_name_H-M   'P 1'
#
loop_
_entity.id
_entity.type
_entity.pdbx_description
1 polymer ?
#
loop_
_entity_poly.entity_id
_entity_poly.type
_entity_poly.pdbx_seq_one_letter_code
_entity_poly.pdbx_strand_id
1 'polypeptide(L)' 'MQKKKLTLDQEWQILLLVLDKFLWLGFGIMAYGLYVIVSTATSVFQGFSFMAIGALLLVLFMVLLIREYEIFEAGKKK' A
#
# COMPACT_ATOMS: atom_id res chain seq x y z
N MET A 1 -4.76 11.09 33.46
CA MET A 1 -4.84 11.48 32.03
C MET A 1 -5.78 10.53 31.33
N GLN A 2 -6.99 10.96 30.95
CA GLN A 2 -7.89 10.14 30.12
C GLN A 2 -7.23 9.96 28.75
N LYS A 3 -6.97 8.71 28.36
CA LYS A 3 -6.56 8.40 26.99
C LYS A 3 -7.73 8.79 26.08
N LYS A 4 -7.60 9.86 25.31
CA LYS A 4 -8.58 10.19 24.26
C LYS A 4 -8.61 9.00 23.30
N LYS A 5 -9.70 8.24 23.33
CA LYS A 5 -9.98 7.26 22.29
C LYS A 5 -10.34 8.05 21.03
N LEU A 6 -9.71 7.69 19.92
CA LEU A 6 -10.01 8.28 18.63
C LEU A 6 -11.43 7.85 18.23
N THR A 7 -12.12 8.72 17.50
CA THR A 7 -13.39 8.32 16.89
C THR A 7 -13.11 7.36 15.72
N LEU A 8 -14.07 6.52 15.38
CA LEU A 8 -13.95 5.52 14.31
C LEU A 8 -13.56 6.18 12.97
N ASP A 9 -14.06 7.39 12.70
CA ASP A 9 -13.67 8.21 11.54
C ASP A 9 -12.20 8.65 11.56
N GLN A 10 -11.67 8.99 12.73
CA GLN A 10 -10.26 9.39 12.88
C GLN A 10 -9.32 8.20 12.69
N GLU A 11 -9.70 7.03 13.21
CA GLU A 11 -8.96 5.79 13.01
C GLU A 11 -8.89 5.41 11.54
N TRP A 12 -10.01 5.56 10.82
CA TRP A 12 -10.07 5.36 9.37
C TRP A 12 -9.16 6.32 8.58
N GLN A 13 -9.21 7.62 8.89
CA GLN A 13 -8.35 8.61 8.23
C GLN A 13 -6.86 8.34 8.45
N ILE A 14 -6.48 7.92 9.67
CA ILE A 14 -5.10 7.54 9.97
C ILE A 14 -4.69 6.30 9.18
N LEU A 15 -5.56 5.28 9.08
CA LEU A 15 -5.29 4.09 8.28
C LEU A 15 -5.04 4.45 6.81
N LEU A 16 -5.88 5.32 6.22
CA LEU A 16 -5.70 5.81 4.85
C LEU A 16 -4.36 6.55 4.66
N LEU A 17 -4.01 7.43 5.61
CA LEU A 17 -2.73 8.16 5.59
C LEU A 17 -1.52 7.24 5.71
N VAL A 18 -1.62 6.21 6.52
CA VAL A 18 -0.56 5.21 6.69
C VAL A 18 -0.44 4.34 5.44
N LEU A 19 -1.57 3.93 4.87
CA LEU A 19 -1.58 3.13 3.66
C LEU A 19 -1.02 3.87 2.46
N ASP A 20 -1.30 5.17 2.29
CA ASP A 20 -0.70 5.98 1.24
C ASP A 20 0.83 5.94 1.30
N LYS A 21 1.41 6.09 2.50
CA LYS A 21 2.86 5.97 2.70
C LYS A 21 3.40 4.59 2.32
N PHE A 22 2.64 3.53 2.56
CA PHE A 22 3.02 2.16 2.15
C PHE A 22 2.85 1.91 0.65
N LEU A 23 1.83 2.49 0.01
CA LEU A 23 1.65 2.45 -1.45
C LEU A 23 2.84 3.11 -2.16
N TRP A 24 3.37 4.20 -1.62
CA TRP A 24 4.60 4.83 -2.11
C TRP A 24 5.81 3.88 -2.10
N LEU A 25 5.90 2.92 -1.17
CA LEU A 25 6.98 1.91 -1.17
C LEU A 25 6.84 0.93 -2.35
N GLY A 26 5.63 0.41 -2.58
CA GLY A 26 5.38 -0.47 -3.73
C GLY A 26 5.67 0.22 -5.06
N PHE A 27 5.25 1.49 -5.17
CA PHE A 27 5.58 2.34 -6.31
C PHE A 27 7.09 2.56 -6.47
N GLY A 28 7.79 2.85 -5.38
CA GLY A 28 9.25 3.01 -5.38
C GLY A 28 9.99 1.76 -5.86
N ILE A 29 9.54 0.57 -5.44
CA ILE A 29 10.12 -0.71 -5.90
C ILE A 29 9.90 -0.89 -7.41
N MET A 30 8.72 -0.56 -7.93
CA MET A 30 8.46 -0.64 -9.37
C MET A 30 9.31 0.38 -10.15
N ALA A 31 9.43 1.61 -9.66
CA ALA A 31 10.28 2.63 -10.27
C ALA A 31 11.76 2.19 -10.29
N TYR A 32 12.23 1.54 -9.22
CA TYR A 32 13.57 0.95 -9.18
C TYR A 32 13.72 -0.19 -10.19
N GLY A 33 12.73 -1.08 -10.30
CA GLY A 33 12.73 -2.14 -11.32
C GLY A 33 12.84 -1.57 -12.74
N LEU A 34 12.09 -0.51 -13.04
CA LEU A 34 12.19 0.20 -14.31
C LEU A 34 13.58 0.83 -14.52
N TYR A 35 14.14 1.47 -13.49
CA TYR A 35 15.49 2.03 -13.54
C TYR A 35 16.55 0.97 -13.85
N VAL A 36 16.43 -0.24 -13.27
CA VAL A 36 17.35 -1.36 -13.54
C VAL A 36 17.28 -1.80 -15.00
N ILE A 37 16.07 -1.87 -15.59
CA ILE A 37 15.89 -2.21 -17.01
C ILE A 37 16.57 -1.17 -17.89
N VAL A 38 16.33 0.12 -17.63
CA VAL A 38 16.83 1.23 -18.44
C VAL A 38 18.36 1.37 -18.33
N SER A 39 18.93 1.17 -17.13
CA SER A 39 20.35 1.40 -16.87
C SER A 39 21.27 0.24 -17.27
N THR A 40 20.83 -1.02 -17.11
CA THR A 40 21.74 -2.17 -17.22
C THR A 40 21.55 -2.96 -18.52
N ALA A 41 20.37 -2.90 -19.15
CA ALA A 41 19.94 -3.53 -20.43
C ALA A 41 20.16 -5.05 -20.61
N THR A 42 21.09 -5.66 -19.90
CA THR A 42 21.43 -7.10 -19.87
C THR A 42 20.63 -7.84 -18.79
N SER A 43 20.15 -7.11 -17.77
CA SER A 43 19.43 -7.63 -16.60
C SER A 43 17.91 -7.40 -16.67
N VAL A 44 17.32 -7.43 -17.88
CA VAL A 44 15.90 -7.13 -18.11
C VAL A 44 15.00 -8.02 -17.25
N PHE A 45 15.32 -9.31 -17.13
CA PHE A 45 14.55 -10.26 -16.34
C PHE A 45 14.54 -9.90 -14.84
N GLN A 46 15.67 -9.39 -14.34
CA GLN A 46 15.81 -8.95 -12.96
C GLN A 46 14.96 -7.69 -12.71
N GLY A 47 14.96 -6.73 -13.64
CA GLY A 47 14.10 -5.55 -13.55
C GLY A 47 12.60 -5.89 -13.55
N PHE A 48 12.16 -6.79 -14.42
CA PHE A 48 10.79 -7.30 -14.40
C PHE A 48 10.43 -8.00 -13.08
N SER A 49 11.36 -8.74 -12.47
CA SER A 49 11.12 -9.38 -11.18
C SER A 49 10.89 -8.35 -10.05
N PHE A 50 11.65 -7.26 -10.03
CA PHE A 50 11.42 -6.15 -9.08
C PHE A 50 10.07 -5.47 -9.32
N MET A 51 9.71 -5.23 -10.58
CA MET A 51 8.40 -4.66 -10.91
C MET A 51 7.24 -5.58 -10.50
N ALA A 52 7.37 -6.89 -10.71
CA ALA A 52 6.37 -7.88 -10.32
C ALA A 52 6.19 -7.92 -8.79
N ILE A 53 7.28 -7.85 -8.03
CA ILE A 53 7.24 -7.78 -6.55
C ILE A 53 6.56 -6.50 -6.09
N GLY A 54 6.90 -5.35 -6.69
CA GLY A 54 6.25 -4.07 -6.38
C GLY A 54 4.74 -4.09 -6.66
N ALA A 55 4.34 -4.64 -7.80
CA ALA A 55 2.93 -4.81 -8.15
C ALA A 55 2.18 -5.74 -7.18
N LEU A 56 2.78 -6.87 -6.78
CA LEU A 56 2.24 -7.78 -5.77
C LEU A 56 2.02 -7.08 -4.42
N LEU A 57 2.98 -6.27 -3.99
CA LEU A 57 2.87 -5.47 -2.76
C LEU A 57 1.68 -4.49 -2.82
N LEU A 58 1.52 -3.78 -3.94
CA LEU A 58 0.40 -2.85 -4.12
C LEU A 58 -0.96 -3.56 -4.09
N VAL A 59 -1.07 -4.71 -4.76
CA VAL A 59 -2.30 -5.51 -4.75
C VAL A 59 -2.63 -6.00 -3.34
N LEU A 60 -1.63 -6.46 -2.58
CA LEU A 60 -1.82 -6.88 -1.20
C LEU A 60 -2.34 -5.73 -0.32
N PHE A 61 -1.76 -4.53 -0.45
CA PHE A 61 -2.22 -3.34 0.27
C PHE A 61 -3.63 -2.90 -0.15
N MET A 62 -3.97 -3.00 -1.43
CA MET A 62 -5.31 -2.71 -1.94
C MET A 62 -6.37 -3.64 -1.31
N VAL A 63 -6.08 -4.95 -1.25
CA VAL A 63 -6.99 -5.93 -0.63
C VAL A 63 -7.19 -5.64 0.86
N LEU A 64 -6.12 -5.25 1.56
CA LEU A 64 -6.20 -4.84 2.96
C LEU A 64 -7.14 -3.63 3.15
N LEU A 65 -7.05 -2.64 2.25
CA LEU A 65 -7.89 -1.44 2.26
C LEU A 65 -9.37 -1.79 2.11
N ILE A 66 -9.71 -2.65 1.15
CA ILE A 66 -11.10 -3.07 0.91
C ILE A 66 -11.67 -3.78 2.13
N ARG A 67 -10.90 -4.68 2.75
CA ARG A 67 -11.34 -5.41 3.95
C ARG A 67 -11.62 -4.46 5.11
N GLU A 68 -10.75 -3.49 5.36
CA GLU A 68 -10.96 -2.53 6.45
C GLU A 68 -12.10 -1.55 6.14
N TYR A 69 -12.29 -1.19 4.87
CA TYR A 69 -13.45 -0.39 4.45
C TYR A 69 -14.77 -1.12 4.74
N GLU A 70 -14.85 -2.42 4.42
CA GLU A 70 -16.02 -3.24 4.71
C GLU A 70 -16.31 -3.33 6.22
N ILE A 71 -15.26 -3.46 7.05
CA ILE A 71 -15.38 -3.47 8.51
C ILE A 71 -15.91 -2.12 9.02
N PHE A 72 -15.42 -1.01 8.46
CA PHE A 72 -15.89 0.33 8.79
C PHE A 72 -17.38 0.53 8.44
N GLU A 73 -17.79 0.16 7.23
CA GLU A 73 -19.19 0.21 6.77
C GLU A 73 -20.11 -0.68 7.63
N ALA A 74 -19.64 -1.88 8.00
CA ALA A 74 -20.39 -2.79 8.88
C ALA A 74 -20.54 -2.24 10.31
N GLY A 75 -19.53 -1.51 10.81
CA GLY A 75 -19.54 -0.86 12.12
C GLY A 75 -20.51 0.32 12.21
N LYS A 76 -20.68 1.08 11.12
CA LYS A 76 -21.57 2.25 11.06
C LYS A 76 -23.06 1.91 11.07
N LYS A 77 -23.43 0.66 10.77
CA LYS A 77 -24.83 0.18 10.77
C LYS A 77 -25.34 -0.28 12.15
N LYS A 78 -24.52 -0.26 13.19
CA LYS A 78 -24.89 -0.55 14.59
C LYS A 78 -24.92 0.73 15.41
#